data_AF-A0AAX2FC68-F1
#
_entry.id   AF-A0AAX2FC68-F1
#
_cell.length_a   1.000
_cell.length_b   1.000
_cell.length_c   1.000
_cell.angle_alpha   90.00
_cell.angle_beta   90.00
_cell.angle_gamma   90.00
#
_symmetry.space_group_name_H-M   'P 1'
#
loop_
_entity.id
_entity.type
_entity.pdbx_description
1 polymer ?
#
loop_
_entity_poly.entity_id
_entity_poly.type
_entity_poly.pdbx_seq_one_letter_code
_entity_poly.pdbx_strand_id
1 'polypeptide(L)'
;MKNSQAASANNVTSLEVNANLINGLRLSAVQKYQDAALEFDKVDYKKLGKEDKKAVLFTYLLSGKAQKAIDLEQDFAESVVSYYIAVDNLKKVKELKTKNSLINFEIAALDNKHEEVIKLIDQVPLDGRREGIIVNSYLKLNKSEEAKKFAQKVGNKDLLEKISNSTPNSSATSVATISAG
;
A
#
# COMPACT_ATOMS: atom_id res chain seq x y z
N MET A 1 -56.64 37.63 21.13
CA MET A 1 -55.29 37.92 21.66
C MET A 1 -54.64 36.61 22.06
N LYS A 2 -53.39 36.41 21.59
CA LYS A 2 -52.36 35.47 22.04
C LYS A 2 -52.71 33.97 22.13
N ASN A 3 -52.42 33.25 21.06
CA ASN A 3 -51.99 31.86 21.14
C ASN A 3 -50.68 31.74 20.34
N SER A 4 -49.53 31.87 21.01
CA SER A 4 -48.21 31.63 20.41
C SER A 4 -47.18 31.37 21.51
N GLN A 5 -47.20 30.18 22.09
CA GLN A 5 -46.06 29.60 22.79
C GLN A 5 -46.08 28.09 22.55
N ALA A 6 -45.56 27.69 21.39
CA ALA A 6 -45.13 26.32 21.10
C ALA A 6 -44.12 26.38 19.95
N ALA A 7 -43.00 27.04 20.21
CA ALA A 7 -41.83 27.02 19.33
C ALA A 7 -40.57 26.99 20.19
N SER A 8 -40.41 25.93 20.98
CA SER A 8 -39.12 25.62 21.61
C SER A 8 -39.09 24.14 21.98
N ALA A 9 -38.96 23.27 20.98
CA ALA A 9 -38.67 21.85 21.23
C ALA A 9 -37.96 21.12 20.07
N ASN A 10 -37.74 21.73 18.90
CA ASN A 10 -37.20 21.02 17.73
C ASN A 10 -35.92 21.65 17.16
N ASN A 11 -34.99 22.08 18.01
CA ASN A 11 -33.65 22.52 17.58
C ASN A 11 -32.54 22.11 18.56
N VAL A 12 -32.65 20.90 19.14
CA VAL A 12 -31.57 20.31 19.92
C VAL A 12 -30.65 19.53 18.96
N THR A 13 -29.74 20.29 18.34
CA THR A 13 -28.36 19.93 17.95
C THR A 13 -28.11 18.60 17.22
N SER A 14 -27.98 18.67 15.88
CA SER A 14 -27.27 17.70 15.03
C SER A 14 -25.74 17.66 15.23
N LEU A 15 -25.27 18.09 16.40
CA LEU A 15 -23.88 18.28 16.79
C LEU A 15 -23.73 17.78 18.23
N GLU A 16 -23.97 16.49 18.46
CA GLU A 16 -23.11 15.81 19.44
C GLU A 16 -21.71 15.82 18.84
N VAL A 17 -20.99 16.92 19.08
CA VAL A 17 -19.55 17.01 18.82
C VAL A 17 -18.95 15.83 19.57
N ASN A 18 -18.51 14.82 18.84
CA ASN A 18 -17.84 13.69 19.45
C ASN A 18 -16.53 14.23 20.04
N ALA A 19 -16.53 14.48 21.34
CA ALA A 19 -15.40 15.10 22.04
C ALA A 19 -14.10 14.33 21.79
N ASN A 20 -14.19 13.00 21.66
CA ASN A 20 -13.04 12.15 21.35
C ASN A 20 -12.52 12.38 19.93
N LEU A 21 -13.39 12.62 18.93
CA LEU A 21 -12.94 12.97 17.58
C LEU A 21 -12.17 14.30 17.58
N ILE A 22 -12.72 15.34 18.22
CA ILE A 22 -12.05 16.64 18.31
C ILE A 22 -10.73 16.56 19.09
N ASN A 23 -10.71 15.84 20.22
CA ASN A 23 -9.50 15.66 21.02
C ASN A 23 -8.44 14.88 20.26
N GLY A 24 -8.83 13.78 19.59
CA GLY A 24 -7.93 13.02 18.74
C GLY A 24 -7.33 13.87 17.63
N LEU A 25 -8.14 14.65 16.92
CA LEU A 25 -7.66 15.57 15.87
C LEU A 25 -6.68 16.62 16.42
N ARG A 26 -6.98 17.22 17.58
CA ARG A 26 -6.10 18.20 18.24
C ARG A 26 -4.77 17.59 18.66
N LEU A 27 -4.80 16.39 19.25
CA LEU A 27 -3.60 15.66 19.67
C LEU A 27 -2.75 15.26 18.45
N SER A 28 -3.38 14.78 17.36
CA SER A 28 -2.70 14.47 16.10
C SER A 28 -2.06 15.71 15.47
N ALA A 29 -2.70 16.87 15.53
CA ALA A 29 -2.17 18.13 15.01
C ALA A 29 -0.88 18.58 15.73
N VAL A 30 -0.70 18.19 17.00
CA VAL A 30 0.53 18.42 17.78
C VAL A 30 1.41 17.17 17.87
N GLN A 31 1.23 16.22 16.95
CA GLN A 31 2.02 14.99 16.78
C GLN A 31 2.02 14.03 17.99
N LYS A 32 1.03 14.16 18.89
CA LYS A 32 0.80 13.21 19.99
C LYS A 32 -0.01 12.02 19.50
N TYR A 33 0.54 11.27 18.55
CA TYR A 33 -0.21 10.24 17.83
C TYR A 33 -0.65 9.08 18.72
N GLN A 34 0.14 8.68 19.71
CA GLN A 34 -0.24 7.63 20.66
C GLN A 34 -1.48 8.03 21.47
N ASP A 35 -1.50 9.25 22.02
CA ASP A 35 -2.64 9.78 22.78
C ASP A 35 -3.86 9.98 21.88
N ALA A 36 -3.65 10.52 20.67
CA ALA A 36 -4.71 10.71 19.69
C ALA A 36 -5.37 9.38 19.30
N ALA A 37 -4.57 8.32 19.14
CA ALA A 37 -5.09 6.99 18.86
C ALA A 37 -5.99 6.47 19.99
N LEU A 38 -5.67 6.77 21.26
CA LEU A 38 -6.53 6.39 22.40
C LEU A 38 -7.88 7.12 22.38
N GLU A 39 -7.91 8.37 21.91
CA GLU A 39 -9.17 9.10 21.71
C GLU A 39 -9.95 8.51 20.53
N PHE A 40 -9.30 8.22 19.41
CA PHE A 40 -9.95 7.59 18.25
C PHE A 40 -10.41 6.15 18.49
N ASP A 41 -9.82 5.43 19.46
CA ASP A 41 -10.29 4.11 19.89
C ASP A 41 -11.74 4.16 20.44
N LYS A 42 -12.22 5.35 20.86
CA LYS A 42 -13.56 5.60 21.40
C LYS A 42 -14.56 6.12 20.35
N VAL A 43 -14.11 6.33 19.11
CA VAL A 43 -14.92 6.91 18.03
C VAL A 43 -15.50 5.81 17.16
N ASP A 44 -16.79 5.91 16.80
CA ASP A 44 -17.41 5.04 15.81
C ASP A 44 -16.93 5.39 14.40
N TYR A 45 -15.84 4.74 13.97
CA TYR A 45 -15.19 4.96 12.68
C TYR A 45 -16.17 4.90 11.50
N LYS A 46 -17.20 4.03 11.56
CA LYS A 46 -18.13 3.85 10.43
C LYS A 46 -18.98 5.09 10.17
N LYS A 47 -19.24 5.91 11.19
CA LYS A 47 -20.03 7.15 11.10
C LYS A 47 -19.22 8.37 10.68
N LEU A 48 -17.90 8.25 10.58
CA LEU A 48 -17.02 9.36 10.24
C LEU A 48 -17.12 9.74 8.76
N GLY A 49 -16.96 11.02 8.49
CA GLY A 49 -16.76 11.55 7.13
C GLY A 49 -15.41 11.10 6.56
N LYS A 50 -15.26 11.20 5.24
CA LYS A 50 -14.07 10.73 4.51
C LYS A 50 -12.76 11.30 5.05
N GLU A 51 -12.73 12.60 5.34
CA GLU A 51 -11.50 13.27 5.80
C GLU A 51 -11.16 12.91 7.26
N ASP A 52 -12.16 12.79 8.13
CA ASP A 52 -11.95 12.30 9.50
C ASP A 52 -11.46 10.86 9.52
N LYS A 53 -12.02 9.98 8.67
CA LYS A 53 -11.54 8.61 8.52
C LYS A 53 -10.06 8.58 8.14
N LYS A 54 -9.64 9.38 7.16
CA LYS A 54 -8.21 9.48 6.79
C LYS A 54 -7.36 9.94 7.98
N ALA A 55 -7.78 10.99 8.70
CA ALA A 55 -7.04 11.48 9.86
C ALA A 55 -6.86 10.38 10.93
N VAL A 56 -7.91 9.59 11.18
CA VAL A 56 -7.87 8.43 12.09
C VAL A 56 -6.89 7.36 11.59
N LEU A 57 -6.99 6.95 10.32
CA LEU A 57 -6.12 5.92 9.73
C LEU A 57 -4.64 6.32 9.76
N PHE A 58 -4.31 7.55 9.38
CA PHE A 58 -2.94 8.07 9.45
C PHE A 58 -2.45 8.18 10.90
N THR A 59 -3.31 8.56 11.84
CA THR A 59 -2.95 8.60 13.27
C THR A 59 -2.63 7.20 13.79
N TYR A 60 -3.41 6.18 13.41
CA TYR A 60 -3.07 4.79 13.73
C TYR A 60 -1.74 4.36 13.13
N LEU A 61 -1.47 4.70 11.86
CA LEU A 61 -0.18 4.41 11.23
C LEU A 61 1.00 5.07 11.97
N LEU A 62 0.90 6.37 12.23
CA LEU A 62 1.96 7.17 12.86
C LEU A 62 2.17 6.83 14.35
N SER A 63 1.15 6.29 15.01
CA SER A 63 1.26 5.73 16.38
C SER A 63 1.79 4.29 16.42
N GLY A 64 2.13 3.70 15.27
CA GLY A 64 2.62 2.32 15.17
C GLY A 64 1.51 1.25 15.15
N LYS A 65 0.24 1.65 15.13
CA LYS A 65 -0.94 0.77 15.05
C LYS A 65 -1.36 0.49 13.59
N ALA A 66 -0.42 0.25 12.69
CA ALA A 66 -0.70 0.05 11.25
C ALA A 66 -1.66 -1.12 10.97
N GLN A 67 -1.58 -2.21 11.73
CA GLN A 67 -2.53 -3.33 11.65
C GLN A 67 -3.98 -2.86 11.79
N LYS A 68 -4.24 -2.03 12.80
CA LYS A 68 -5.59 -1.51 13.08
C LYS A 68 -6.11 -0.66 11.93
N ALA A 69 -5.24 0.15 11.31
CA ALA A 69 -5.62 0.95 10.16
C ALA A 69 -6.07 0.06 8.98
N ILE A 70 -5.34 -1.01 8.69
CA ILE A 70 -5.67 -1.98 7.62
C ILE A 70 -6.94 -2.78 7.95
N ASP A 71 -7.12 -3.17 9.21
CA ASP A 71 -8.33 -3.90 9.65
C ASP A 71 -9.60 -3.04 9.51
N LEU A 72 -9.47 -1.72 9.64
CA LEU A 72 -10.57 -0.77 9.43
C LEU A 72 -10.82 -0.52 7.94
N GLU A 73 -9.76 -0.38 7.14
CA GLU A 73 -9.84 -0.04 5.72
C GLU A 73 -8.71 -0.74 4.94
N GLN A 74 -9.04 -1.81 4.22
CA GLN A 74 -8.01 -2.61 3.55
C GLN A 74 -7.25 -1.84 2.47
N ASP A 75 -7.92 -0.91 1.78
CA ASP A 75 -7.32 -0.08 0.74
C ASP A 75 -6.26 0.89 1.31
N PHE A 76 -6.25 1.11 2.63
CA PHE A 76 -5.21 1.90 3.29
C PHE A 76 -3.83 1.21 3.29
N ALA A 77 -3.75 -0.06 2.91
CA ALA A 77 -2.49 -0.79 2.78
C ALA A 77 -1.46 -0.07 1.90
N GLU A 78 -1.89 0.63 0.84
CA GLU A 78 -0.98 1.39 -0.02
C GLU A 78 -0.30 2.55 0.73
N SER A 79 -1.05 3.25 1.59
CA SER A 79 -0.49 4.30 2.45
C SER A 79 0.48 3.74 3.49
N VAL A 80 0.17 2.56 4.06
CA VAL A 80 1.07 1.87 5.00
C VAL A 80 2.40 1.50 4.34
N VAL A 81 2.36 0.89 3.15
CA VAL A 81 3.57 0.53 2.39
C VAL A 81 4.36 1.79 2.02
N SER A 82 3.68 2.82 1.50
CA SER A 82 4.33 4.07 1.10
C SER A 82 5.04 4.74 2.27
N TYR A 83 4.40 4.78 3.44
CA TYR A 83 5.02 5.31 4.66
C TYR A 83 6.26 4.51 5.07
N TYR A 84 6.17 3.18 5.12
CA TYR A 84 7.32 2.36 5.52
C TYR A 84 8.47 2.41 4.52
N ILE A 85 8.21 2.62 3.23
CA ILE A 85 9.26 2.94 2.25
C ILE A 85 9.89 4.30 2.57
N ALA A 86 9.08 5.34 2.80
CA ALA A 86 9.55 6.70 3.05
C ALA A 86 10.43 6.82 4.31
N VAL A 87 10.20 5.99 5.32
CA VAL A 87 11.03 5.93 6.55
C VAL A 87 12.08 4.82 6.53
N ASP A 88 12.38 4.25 5.36
CA ASP A 88 13.36 3.17 5.14
C ASP A 88 13.19 1.97 6.09
N ASN A 89 11.93 1.58 6.33
CA ASN A 89 11.58 0.49 7.24
C ASN A 89 10.49 -0.42 6.66
N LEU A 90 10.59 -0.73 5.37
CA LEU A 90 9.64 -1.62 4.69
C LEU A 90 9.52 -2.98 5.39
N LYS A 91 10.56 -3.46 6.10
CA LYS A 91 10.54 -4.73 6.85
C LYS A 91 9.41 -4.82 7.87
N LYS A 92 8.90 -3.69 8.40
CA LYS A 92 7.76 -3.68 9.32
C LYS A 92 6.48 -4.28 8.75
N VAL A 93 6.33 -4.34 7.43
CA VAL A 93 5.16 -5.01 6.82
C VAL A 93 5.06 -6.49 7.21
N LYS A 94 6.18 -7.14 7.58
CA LYS A 94 6.21 -8.54 8.03
C LYS A 94 5.56 -8.76 9.40
N GLU A 95 5.38 -7.71 10.19
CA GLU A 95 4.71 -7.77 11.49
C GLU A 95 3.17 -7.75 11.34
N LEU A 96 2.68 -7.38 10.16
CA LEU A 96 1.25 -7.26 9.86
C LEU A 96 0.65 -8.64 9.60
N LYS A 97 -0.42 -8.94 10.32
CA LYS A 97 -1.27 -10.13 10.16
C LYS A 97 -2.45 -9.77 9.28
N THR A 98 -2.29 -9.88 7.96
CA THR A 98 -3.33 -9.46 7.01
C THR A 98 -3.52 -10.44 5.86
N LYS A 99 -4.69 -10.38 5.24
CA LYS A 99 -5.00 -11.06 3.97
C LYS A 99 -4.87 -10.13 2.76
N ASN A 100 -4.45 -8.88 2.97
CA ASN A 100 -4.32 -7.89 1.91
C ASN A 100 -3.20 -8.28 0.93
N SER A 101 -3.56 -8.41 -0.35
CA SER A 101 -2.64 -8.88 -1.40
C SER A 101 -1.44 -7.97 -1.60
N LEU A 102 -1.58 -6.66 -1.41
CA LEU A 102 -0.46 -5.72 -1.52
C LEU A 102 0.56 -5.95 -0.41
N ILE A 103 0.14 -6.09 0.84
CA ILE A 103 1.06 -6.39 1.94
C ILE A 103 1.73 -7.75 1.73
N ASN A 104 0.98 -8.76 1.30
CA ASN A 104 1.53 -10.09 1.00
C ASN A 104 2.55 -10.06 -0.13
N PHE A 105 2.33 -9.22 -1.15
CA PHE A 105 3.29 -9.00 -2.23
C PHE A 105 4.60 -8.40 -1.70
N GLU A 106 4.54 -7.38 -0.85
CA GLU A 106 5.75 -6.78 -0.27
C GLU A 106 6.51 -7.77 0.61
N ILE A 107 5.80 -8.58 1.41
CA ILE A 107 6.41 -9.64 2.23
C ILE A 107 7.08 -10.68 1.32
N ALA A 108 6.40 -11.14 0.27
CA ALA A 108 6.95 -12.10 -0.68
C ALA A 108 8.22 -11.56 -1.35
N ALA A 109 8.22 -10.30 -1.76
CA ALA A 109 9.39 -9.64 -2.34
C ALA A 109 10.56 -9.56 -1.34
N LEU A 110 10.30 -9.16 -0.09
CA LEU A 110 11.32 -9.11 0.97
C LEU A 110 11.87 -10.48 1.37
N ASP A 111 11.10 -11.55 1.18
CA ASP A 111 11.48 -12.94 1.46
C ASP A 111 12.10 -13.64 0.24
N ASN A 112 12.23 -12.95 -0.90
CA ASN A 112 12.64 -13.54 -2.19
C ASN A 112 11.76 -14.72 -2.64
N LYS A 113 10.47 -14.71 -2.29
CA LYS A 113 9.48 -15.72 -2.73
C LYS A 113 8.97 -15.37 -4.13
N HIS A 114 9.81 -15.57 -5.14
CA HIS A 114 9.58 -15.11 -6.51
C HIS A 114 8.30 -15.67 -7.15
N GLU A 115 7.96 -16.93 -6.91
CA GLU A 115 6.70 -17.53 -7.39
C GLU A 115 5.48 -16.83 -6.79
N GLU A 116 5.55 -16.46 -5.52
CA GLU A 116 4.45 -15.82 -4.82
C GLU A 116 4.26 -14.37 -5.27
N VAL A 117 5.37 -13.65 -5.49
CA VAL A 117 5.35 -12.33 -6.15
C VAL A 117 4.59 -12.41 -7.48
N ILE A 118 4.88 -13.43 -8.30
CA ILE A 118 4.25 -13.59 -9.62
C ILE A 118 2.75 -13.89 -9.52
N LYS A 119 2.30 -14.71 -8.55
CA LYS A 119 0.88 -15.00 -8.35
C LYS A 119 0.05 -13.77 -7.95
N LEU A 120 0.68 -12.79 -7.31
CA LEU A 120 0.02 -11.61 -6.78
C LEU A 120 -0.01 -10.42 -7.75
N ILE A 121 0.61 -10.52 -8.94
CA ILE A 121 0.77 -9.41 -9.90
C ILE A 121 -0.56 -8.70 -10.21
N ASP A 122 -1.61 -9.44 -10.53
CA ASP A 122 -2.89 -8.85 -10.94
C ASP A 122 -3.75 -8.35 -9.75
N GLN A 123 -3.23 -8.46 -8.53
CA GLN A 123 -3.92 -8.08 -7.29
C GLN A 123 -3.29 -6.87 -6.59
N VAL A 124 -2.27 -6.26 -7.19
CA VAL A 124 -1.55 -5.12 -6.61
C VAL A 124 -1.46 -3.95 -7.58
N PRO A 125 -1.55 -2.70 -7.08
CA PRO A 125 -1.30 -1.54 -7.93
C PRO A 125 0.15 -1.54 -8.40
N LEU A 126 0.35 -1.36 -9.70
CA LEU A 126 1.68 -1.30 -10.29
C LEU A 126 2.26 0.11 -10.15
N ASP A 127 3.49 0.16 -9.68
CA ASP A 127 4.38 1.31 -9.72
C ASP A 127 5.74 0.85 -10.26
N GLY A 128 6.61 1.79 -10.64
CA GLY A 128 7.91 1.44 -11.23
C GLY A 128 8.78 0.53 -10.33
N ARG A 129 8.63 0.60 -9.00
CA ARG A 129 9.37 -0.27 -8.07
C ARG A 129 8.79 -1.70 -8.12
N ARG A 130 7.47 -1.85 -8.05
CA ARG A 130 6.80 -3.17 -8.09
C ARG A 130 6.97 -3.83 -9.45
N GLU A 131 6.91 -3.07 -10.53
CA GLU A 131 7.22 -3.59 -11.87
C GLU A 131 8.65 -4.15 -11.93
N GLY A 132 9.62 -3.43 -11.36
CA GLY A 132 11.01 -3.92 -11.23
C GLY A 132 11.13 -5.19 -10.41
N ILE A 133 10.40 -5.29 -9.29
CA ILE A 133 10.35 -6.51 -8.45
C ILE A 133 9.78 -7.70 -9.23
N ILE A 134 8.72 -7.48 -10.01
CA ILE A 134 8.06 -8.49 -10.82
C ILE A 134 9.00 -9.01 -11.91
N VAL A 135 9.61 -8.09 -12.68
CA VAL A 135 10.60 -8.45 -13.72
C VAL A 135 11.76 -9.23 -13.11
N ASN A 136 12.32 -8.76 -11.99
CA ASN A 136 13.38 -9.48 -11.29
C ASN A 136 12.96 -10.89 -10.88
N SER A 137 11.73 -11.06 -10.40
CA SER A 137 11.21 -12.36 -9.96
C SER A 137 11.07 -13.32 -11.14
N TYR A 138 10.57 -12.86 -12.30
CA TYR A 138 10.58 -13.68 -13.52
C TYR A 138 11.99 -14.10 -13.93
N LEU A 139 12.94 -13.16 -13.96
CA LEU A 139 14.33 -13.45 -14.34
C LEU A 139 15.00 -14.45 -13.38
N LYS A 140 14.76 -14.34 -12.07
CA LYS A 140 15.27 -15.27 -11.06
C LYS A 140 14.72 -16.69 -11.20
N LEU A 141 13.55 -16.84 -11.82
CA LEU A 141 12.95 -18.12 -12.16
C LEU A 141 13.28 -18.59 -13.58
N ASN A 142 14.23 -17.94 -14.26
CA ASN A 142 14.60 -18.21 -15.65
C ASN A 142 13.43 -18.05 -16.65
N LYS A 143 12.47 -17.18 -16.34
CA LYS A 143 11.28 -16.87 -17.15
C LYS A 143 11.46 -15.57 -17.94
N SER A 144 12.51 -15.49 -18.74
CA SER A 144 12.90 -14.26 -19.44
C SER A 144 11.86 -13.78 -20.46
N GLU A 145 11.16 -14.71 -21.12
CA GLU A 145 10.11 -14.36 -22.09
C GLU A 145 8.89 -13.75 -21.39
N GLU A 146 8.50 -14.29 -20.23
CA GLU A 146 7.43 -13.73 -19.41
C GLU A 146 7.81 -12.37 -18.82
N ALA A 147 9.07 -12.20 -18.40
CA ALA A 147 9.61 -10.91 -17.98
C ALA A 147 9.46 -9.87 -19.09
N LYS A 148 9.83 -10.22 -20.33
CA LYS A 148 9.75 -9.36 -21.50
C LYS A 148 8.30 -9.02 -21.86
N LYS A 149 7.41 -10.02 -21.87
CA LYS A 149 5.97 -9.81 -22.10
C LYS A 149 5.37 -8.87 -21.06
N PHE A 150 5.72 -9.04 -19.79
CA PHE A 150 5.27 -8.16 -18.72
C PHE A 150 5.78 -6.72 -18.93
N ALA A 151 7.09 -6.55 -19.14
CA ALA A 151 7.70 -5.24 -19.38
C ALA A 151 7.10 -4.50 -20.59
N GLN A 152 6.79 -5.24 -21.67
CA GLN A 152 6.09 -4.71 -22.85
C GLN A 152 4.65 -4.29 -22.51
N LYS A 153 3.92 -5.10 -21.74
CA LYS A 153 2.53 -4.81 -21.33
C LYS A 153 2.44 -3.53 -20.50
N VAL A 154 3.37 -3.33 -19.56
CA VAL A 154 3.39 -2.12 -18.71
C VAL A 154 4.02 -0.91 -19.43
N GLY A 155 4.70 -1.12 -20.56
CA GLY A 155 5.27 -0.04 -21.37
C GLY A 155 6.52 0.62 -20.77
N ASN A 156 7.15 0.01 -19.76
CA ASN A 156 8.31 0.56 -19.07
C ASN A 156 9.60 0.17 -19.81
N LYS A 157 10.23 1.15 -20.49
CA LYS A 157 11.42 0.95 -21.34
C LYS A 157 12.64 0.53 -20.53
N ASP A 158 12.81 1.07 -19.33
CA ASP A 158 13.96 0.78 -18.46
C ASP A 158 13.99 -0.71 -18.08
N LEU A 159 12.82 -1.33 -17.93
CA LEU A 159 12.70 -2.77 -17.66
C LEU A 159 13.13 -3.62 -18.88
N LEU A 160 12.81 -3.18 -20.09
CA LEU A 160 13.19 -3.90 -21.32
C LEU A 160 14.71 -3.87 -21.52
N GLU A 161 15.35 -2.73 -21.25
CA GLU A 161 16.80 -2.60 -21.27
C GLU A 161 17.45 -3.50 -20.23
N LYS A 162 16.91 -3.49 -19.00
CA LYS A 162 17.39 -4.35 -17.91
C LYS A 162 17.33 -5.83 -18.28
N ILE A 163 16.23 -6.30 -18.86
CA ILE A 163 16.06 -7.71 -19.27
C ILE A 163 17.11 -8.08 -20.32
N SER A 164 17.31 -7.22 -21.33
CA SER A 164 18.26 -7.46 -22.42
C SER A 164 19.71 -7.59 -21.92
N ASN A 165 20.09 -6.80 -20.91
CA ASN A 165 21.40 -6.87 -20.27
C ASN A 165 21.55 -8.06 -19.29
N SER A 166 20.44 -8.68 -18.89
CA SER A 166 20.42 -9.79 -17.92
C SER A 166 20.48 -11.17 -18.58
N THR A 167 20.09 -11.27 -19.85
CA THR A 167 20.23 -12.50 -20.63
C THR A 167 21.65 -12.57 -21.21
N PRO A 168 22.47 -13.60 -20.89
CA PRO A 168 23.71 -13.81 -21.63
C PRO A 168 23.36 -13.94 -23.11
N ASN A 169 24.06 -13.18 -23.93
CA ASN A 169 23.84 -13.09 -25.36
C ASN A 169 23.98 -14.48 -26.01
N SER A 170 22.87 -15.23 -26.11
CA SER A 170 22.82 -16.57 -26.71
C SER A 170 23.00 -16.54 -28.25
N SER A 171 23.48 -15.44 -28.82
CA SER A 171 23.70 -15.27 -30.26
C SER A 171 25.17 -15.22 -30.67
N ALA A 172 26.11 -15.56 -29.77
CA ALA A 172 27.52 -15.75 -30.13
C ALA A 172 27.90 -17.23 -30.29
N THR A 173 27.06 -18.03 -30.97
CA THR A 173 27.54 -19.29 -31.56
C THR A 173 28.04 -18.95 -32.95
N SER A 174 29.31 -18.55 -33.01
CA SER A 174 30.08 -18.42 -34.24
C SER A 174 30.07 -19.77 -34.97
N VAL A 175 29.20 -19.91 -35.96
CA VAL A 175 29.35 -20.90 -37.02
C VAL A 175 30.56 -20.47 -37.84
N ALA A 176 31.75 -20.85 -37.39
CA ALA A 176 32.93 -20.84 -38.23
C ALA A 176 32.79 -21.97 -39.23
N THR A 177 32.20 -21.67 -40.39
CA THR A 177 32.40 -22.42 -41.61
C THR A 177 33.90 -22.46 -41.91
N ILE A 178 34.53 -23.61 -41.67
CA ILE A 178 35.80 -23.96 -42.31
C ILE A 178 35.47 -24.91 -43.45
N SER A 179 35.39 -24.32 -44.63
CA SER A 179 35.51 -24.98 -45.93
C SER A 179 36.97 -24.86 -46.38
N ALA A 180 37.40 -25.89 -47.13
CA ALA A 180 38.58 -25.99 -47.98
C ALA A 180 39.90 -26.45 -47.33
N GLY A 181 40.38 -27.59 -47.85
CA GLY A 181 41.68 -28.21 -47.63
C GLY A 181 41.65 -29.68 -48.00
#